data_AF-A0A651GXY9-F1
#
_entry.id   AF-A0A651GXY9-F1
#
_cell.length_a   1.000
_cell.length_b   1.000
_cell.length_c   1.000
_cell.angle_alpha   90.00
_cell.angle_beta   90.00
_cell.angle_gamma   90.00
#
_symmetry.space_group_name_H-M   'P 1'
#
loop_
_entity.id
_entity.type
_entity.pdbx_description
1 polymer ?
#
loop_
_entity_poly.entity_id
_entity_poly.type
_entity_poly.pdbx_seq_one_letter_code
_entity_poly.pdbx_strand_id
1 'polypeptide(L)'
;MSQAEANDQTAKKRAAQPFFDLLNGRMLSGPRFLEQLPFLLFICGLSIVYIGYGYFTESTVKQIYRADQELKELKAEYLTTQAGLQQIRQQSRIADAIQDMGLTESVTPPRKISVQRGEQNSRRP
;
A
#
# COMPACT_ATOMS: atom_id res chain seq x y z
N MET A 1 -48.22 -19.82 11.44
CA MET A 1 -47.25 -18.76 11.07
C MET A 1 -46.97 -17.74 12.20
N SER A 2 -47.73 -17.73 13.31
CA SER A 2 -47.59 -16.71 14.38
C SER A 2 -46.65 -17.09 15.54
N GLN A 3 -46.15 -18.33 15.63
CA GLN A 3 -45.34 -18.79 16.79
C GLN A 3 -43.82 -18.65 16.60
N ALA A 4 -43.34 -18.44 15.38
CA ALA A 4 -41.89 -18.31 15.11
C ALA A 4 -41.33 -16.92 15.50
N GLU A 5 -42.13 -15.87 15.37
CA GLU A 5 -41.72 -14.49 15.65
C GLU A 5 -41.71 -14.16 17.16
N ALA A 6 -42.47 -14.90 17.98
CA ALA A 6 -42.51 -14.70 19.43
C ALA A 6 -41.25 -15.24 20.15
N ASN A 7 -40.58 -16.25 19.57
CA ASN A 7 -39.39 -16.87 20.14
C ASN A 7 -38.09 -16.07 19.88
N ASP A 8 -37.97 -15.43 18.71
CA ASP A 8 -36.82 -14.56 18.39
C ASP A 8 -36.79 -13.30 19.29
N GLN A 9 -37.97 -12.72 19.56
CA GLN A 9 -38.09 -11.56 20.45
C GLN A 9 -37.79 -11.90 21.92
N THR A 10 -38.12 -13.10 22.40
CA THR A 10 -37.79 -13.55 23.76
C THR A 10 -36.32 -13.95 23.90
N ALA A 11 -35.70 -14.50 22.85
CA ALA A 11 -34.27 -14.80 22.81
C ALA A 11 -33.39 -13.52 22.82
N LYS A 12 -33.74 -12.52 22.00
CA LYS A 12 -33.06 -11.21 22.00
C LYS A 12 -33.23 -10.47 23.32
N LYS A 13 -34.43 -10.53 23.92
CA LYS A 13 -34.65 -10.02 25.28
C LYS A 13 -33.72 -10.71 26.25
N ARG A 14 -33.69 -12.04 26.34
CA ARG A 14 -32.80 -12.77 27.28
C ARG A 14 -31.31 -12.52 27.06
N ALA A 15 -30.85 -12.32 25.83
CA ALA A 15 -29.46 -11.97 25.53
C ALA A 15 -29.11 -10.52 25.94
N ALA A 16 -30.07 -9.60 25.86
CA ALA A 16 -29.89 -8.21 26.25
C ALA A 16 -30.21 -7.96 27.74
N GLN A 17 -30.98 -8.83 28.40
CA GLN A 17 -31.28 -8.78 29.84
C GLN A 17 -30.03 -8.63 30.72
N PRO A 18 -28.91 -9.36 30.54
CA PRO A 18 -27.71 -9.13 31.35
C PRO A 18 -27.11 -7.74 31.12
N PHE A 19 -27.14 -7.19 29.90
CA PHE A 19 -26.70 -5.82 29.63
C PHE A 19 -27.63 -4.78 30.30
N PHE A 20 -28.95 -5.00 30.24
CA PHE A 20 -29.92 -4.13 30.89
C PHE A 20 -29.89 -4.24 32.43
N ASP A 21 -29.60 -5.40 33.01
CA ASP A 21 -29.44 -5.60 34.45
C ASP A 21 -28.15 -4.94 34.98
N LEU A 22 -27.09 -4.91 34.16
CA LEU A 22 -25.88 -4.14 34.44
C LEU A 22 -26.17 -2.63 34.40
N LEU A 23 -26.91 -2.16 33.39
CA LEU A 23 -27.28 -0.74 33.23
C LEU A 23 -28.28 -0.25 34.30
N ASN A 24 -29.21 -1.09 34.74
CA ASN A 24 -30.18 -0.78 35.80
C ASN A 24 -29.55 -0.73 37.20
N GLY A 25 -28.24 -0.92 37.32
CA GLY A 25 -27.49 -0.62 38.54
C GLY A 25 -27.56 -1.68 39.62
N ARG A 26 -28.20 -2.84 39.36
CA ARG A 26 -28.26 -3.95 40.31
C ARG A 26 -26.88 -4.57 40.60
N MET A 27 -25.95 -4.49 39.65
CA MET A 27 -24.53 -4.80 39.88
C MET A 27 -23.70 -3.62 40.40
N LEU A 28 -24.10 -2.37 40.09
CA LEU A 28 -23.41 -1.15 40.57
C LEU A 28 -23.61 -0.94 42.08
N SER A 29 -24.69 -1.47 42.65
CA SER A 29 -25.01 -1.32 44.08
C SER A 29 -24.21 -2.25 44.99
N GLY A 30 -23.37 -3.13 44.44
CA GLY A 30 -22.50 -3.99 45.23
C GLY A 30 -21.42 -3.18 45.96
N PRO A 31 -21.10 -3.48 47.24
CA PRO A 31 -20.11 -2.72 48.03
C PRO A 31 -18.71 -2.68 47.39
N ARG A 32 -18.36 -3.70 46.58
CA ARG A 32 -17.09 -3.78 45.86
C ARG A 32 -17.03 -2.94 44.57
N PHE A 33 -18.19 -2.57 44.02
CA PHE A 33 -18.27 -1.78 42.79
C PHE A 33 -18.04 -0.29 43.07
N LEU A 34 -18.49 0.20 44.23
CA LEU A 34 -18.24 1.57 44.68
C LEU A 34 -16.73 1.87 44.79
N GLU A 35 -15.93 0.89 45.20
CA GLU A 35 -14.47 1.02 45.30
C GLU A 35 -13.78 1.08 43.92
N GLN A 36 -14.39 0.51 42.88
CA GLN A 36 -13.89 0.47 41.51
C GLN A 36 -14.48 1.59 40.61
N LEU A 37 -15.43 2.37 41.13
CA LEU A 37 -16.09 3.48 40.44
C LEU A 37 -15.11 4.51 39.83
N PRO A 38 -14.03 4.96 40.51
CA PRO A 38 -13.06 5.87 39.89
C PRO A 38 -12.33 5.25 38.67
N PHE A 39 -12.10 3.93 38.69
CA PHE A 39 -11.50 3.22 37.56
C PHE A 39 -12.48 3.12 36.37
N LEU A 40 -13.77 2.93 36.63
CA LEU A 40 -14.80 2.95 35.58
C LEU A 40 -14.88 4.33 34.91
N LEU A 41 -14.84 5.41 35.71
CA LEU A 41 -14.81 6.78 35.18
C LEU A 41 -13.56 7.03 34.34
N PHE A 42 -12.41 6.48 34.74
CA PHE A 42 -11.18 6.55 33.95
C PHE A 42 -11.35 5.89 32.57
N ILE A 43 -11.94 4.69 32.48
CA ILE A 43 -12.22 4.03 31.20
C ILE A 43 -13.23 4.83 30.36
N CYS A 44 -14.26 5.39 30.99
CA CYS A 44 -15.24 6.21 30.31
C CYS A 44 -14.58 7.47 29.69
N GLY A 45 -13.67 8.12 30.44
CA GLY A 45 -12.85 9.21 29.93
C GLY A 45 -11.94 8.77 28.78
N LEU A 46 -11.28 7.62 28.91
CA LEU A 46 -10.45 7.04 27.84
C LEU A 46 -11.26 6.76 26.57
N SER A 47 -12.53 6.36 26.72
CA SER A 47 -13.44 6.13 25.60
C SER A 47 -13.76 7.42 24.84
N ILE A 48 -13.95 8.54 25.55
CA ILE A 48 -14.14 9.86 24.93
C ILE A 48 -12.88 10.28 24.17
N VAL A 49 -11.70 10.11 24.77
CA VAL A 49 -10.41 10.41 24.12
C VAL A 49 -10.22 9.56 22.88
N TYR A 50 -10.56 8.27 22.94
CA TYR A 50 -10.46 7.35 21.82
C TYR A 50 -11.35 7.77 20.64
N ILE A 51 -12.61 8.13 20.91
CA ILE A 51 -13.53 8.64 19.89
C ILE A 51 -12.96 9.94 19.28
N GLY A 52 -12.45 10.85 20.12
CA GLY A 52 -11.81 12.09 19.67
C GLY A 52 -10.59 11.86 18.77
N TYR A 53 -9.77 10.86 19.09
CA TYR A 53 -8.63 10.46 18.26
C TYR A 53 -9.08 9.91 16.90
N GLY A 54 -10.19 9.17 16.86
CA GLY A 54 -10.82 8.71 15.62
C GLY A 54 -11.19 9.85 14.68
N TYR A 55 -11.75 10.95 15.21
CA TYR A 55 -12.11 12.13 14.41
C TYR A 55 -10.90 12.79 13.73
N PHE A 56 -9.73 12.84 14.39
CA PHE A 56 -8.52 13.40 13.78
C PHE A 56 -8.04 12.58 12.58
N THR A 57 -8.19 11.26 12.66
CA THR A 57 -7.71 10.31 11.66
C THR A 57 -8.38 10.50 10.30
N GLU A 58 -9.64 10.95 10.24
CA GLU A 58 -10.33 11.19 8.97
C GLU A 58 -9.65 12.27 8.12
N SER A 59 -9.16 13.33 8.76
CA SER A 59 -8.47 14.42 8.06
C SER A 59 -7.09 13.99 7.56
N THR A 60 -6.38 13.18 8.35
CA THR A 60 -5.07 12.61 7.99
C THR A 60 -5.18 11.63 6.82
N VAL A 61 -6.19 10.76 6.82
CA VAL A 61 -6.42 9.80 5.72
C VAL A 61 -6.70 10.52 4.40
N LYS A 62 -7.48 11.61 4.43
CA LYS A 62 -7.72 12.43 3.23
C LYS A 62 -6.43 13.05 2.69
N GLN A 63 -5.55 13.54 3.54
CA GLN A 63 -4.26 14.12 3.11
C GLN A 63 -3.33 13.06 2.50
N ILE A 64 -3.24 11.87 3.13
CA ILE A 64 -2.47 10.74 2.59
C ILE A 64 -2.98 10.36 1.19
N TYR A 65 -4.30 10.29 1.01
CA TYR A 65 -4.88 9.98 -0.30
C TYR A 65 -4.53 11.02 -1.36
N ARG A 66 -4.54 12.31 -1.02
CA ARG A 66 -4.15 13.38 -1.96
C ARG A 66 -2.68 13.28 -2.35
N ALA A 67 -1.81 13.10 -1.37
CA ALA A 67 -0.37 12.94 -1.61
C ALA A 67 -0.06 11.71 -2.48
N ASP A 68 -0.77 10.58 -2.28
CA ASP A 68 -0.59 9.38 -3.09
C ASP A 68 -1.04 9.59 -4.55
N GLN A 69 -2.13 10.32 -4.77
CA GLN A 69 -2.57 10.70 -6.12
C GLN A 69 -1.55 11.57 -6.84
N GLU A 70 -1.00 12.59 -6.18
CA GLU A 70 0.04 13.45 -6.74
C GLU A 70 1.30 12.65 -7.10
N LEU A 71 1.73 11.74 -6.21
CA LEU A 71 2.85 10.83 -6.48
C LEU A 71 2.61 9.92 -7.68
N LYS A 72 1.37 9.44 -7.84
CA LYS A 72 0.98 8.57 -8.94
C LYS A 72 0.95 9.32 -10.26
N GLU A 73 0.45 10.56 -10.26
CA GLU A 73 0.44 11.44 -11.44
C GLU A 73 1.87 11.77 -11.89
N LEU A 74 2.74 12.19 -10.96
CA LEU A 74 4.14 12.49 -11.25
C LEU A 74 4.90 11.27 -11.81
N LYS A 75 4.67 10.08 -11.24
CA LYS A 75 5.26 8.84 -11.76
C LYS A 75 4.76 8.50 -13.17
N ALA A 76 3.48 8.74 -13.45
CA ALA A 76 2.90 8.48 -14.77
C ALA A 76 3.50 9.41 -15.82
N GLU A 77 3.69 10.70 -15.50
CA GLU A 77 4.35 11.66 -16.39
C GLU A 77 5.81 11.29 -16.67
N TYR A 78 6.57 10.93 -15.63
CA TYR A 78 7.95 10.46 -15.76
C TYR A 78 8.03 9.22 -16.66
N LEU A 79 7.18 8.22 -16.40
CA LEU A 79 7.20 6.97 -17.15
C LEU A 79 6.81 7.19 -18.61
N THR A 80 5.84 8.06 -18.88
CA THR A 80 5.42 8.42 -20.24
C THR A 80 6.56 9.12 -21.01
N THR A 81 7.22 10.08 -20.36
CA THR A 81 8.35 10.81 -20.96
C THR A 81 9.53 9.88 -21.22
N GLN A 82 9.86 9.01 -20.25
CA GLN A 82 10.91 8.01 -20.41
C GLN A 82 10.59 7.01 -21.52
N ALA A 83 9.34 6.54 -21.61
CA ALA A 83 8.89 5.65 -22.68
C ALA A 83 9.04 6.30 -24.05
N GLY A 84 8.72 7.60 -24.18
CA GLY A 84 8.95 8.36 -25.41
C GLY A 84 10.43 8.41 -25.81
N LEU A 85 11.32 8.70 -24.85
CA LEU A 85 12.77 8.66 -25.09
C LEU A 85 13.26 7.25 -25.45
N GLN A 86 12.70 6.21 -24.82
CA GLN A 86 13.08 4.83 -25.07
C GLN A 86 12.61 4.33 -26.43
N GLN A 87 11.45 4.80 -26.91
CA GLN A 87 10.95 4.54 -28.26
C GLN A 87 11.87 5.16 -29.33
N ILE A 88 12.37 6.37 -29.09
CA ILE A 88 13.35 7.03 -29.98
C ILE A 88 14.71 6.31 -29.94
N ARG A 89 15.12 5.84 -28.76
CA ARG A 89 16.37 5.10 -28.57
C ARG A 89 16.30 3.63 -28.98
N GLN A 90 15.12 3.15 -29.40
CA GLN A 90 14.94 1.75 -29.75
C GLN A 90 15.74 1.45 -31.02
N GLN A 91 16.65 0.47 -30.93
CA GLN A 91 17.61 0.15 -31.99
C GLN A 91 16.93 -0.17 -33.33
N SER A 92 15.74 -0.77 -33.33
CA SER A 92 14.99 -1.05 -34.56
C SER A 92 14.52 0.22 -35.29
N ARG A 93 14.06 1.24 -34.56
CA ARG A 93 13.65 2.54 -35.13
C ARG A 93 14.85 3.35 -35.63
N ILE A 94 15.99 3.20 -34.96
CA ILE A 94 17.26 3.81 -35.38
C ILE A 94 17.77 3.12 -36.66
N ALA A 95 17.69 1.79 -36.77
CA ALA A 95 18.04 1.06 -37.97
C ALA A 95 17.18 1.48 -39.18
N ASP A 96 15.86 1.58 -38.99
CA ASP A 96 14.92 2.03 -40.03
C ASP A 96 15.18 3.49 -40.45
N ALA A 97 15.42 4.41 -39.50
CA ALA A 97 15.67 5.82 -39.78
C ALA A 97 17.04 6.10 -40.44
N ILE A 98 18.01 5.22 -40.20
CA ILE A 98 19.36 5.29 -40.81
C ILE A 98 19.37 4.61 -42.20
N GLN A 99 18.43 3.69 -42.47
CA GLN A 99 18.25 3.02 -43.77
C GLN A 99 17.86 4.00 -44.88
N ASP A 100 16.99 4.98 -44.57
CA ASP A 100 16.62 6.07 -45.50
C ASP A 100 17.80 7.01 -45.83
N MET A 101 18.86 7.02 -45.00
CA MET A 101 20.10 7.76 -45.23
C MET A 101 21.19 6.94 -45.94
N GLY A 102 20.89 5.71 -46.36
CA GLY A 102 21.81 4.85 -47.13
C GLY A 102 22.93 4.20 -46.29
N LEU A 103 22.81 4.20 -44.96
CA LEU A 103 23.78 3.63 -44.04
C LEU A 103 23.28 2.27 -43.52
N THR A 104 23.99 1.19 -43.86
CA THR A 104 23.67 -0.17 -43.39
C THR A 104 24.20 -0.40 -41.97
N GLU A 105 23.35 -0.92 -41.08
CA GLU A 105 23.77 -1.36 -39.75
C GLU A 105 24.78 -2.52 -39.88
N SER A 106 25.96 -2.37 -39.26
CA SER A 106 27.00 -3.42 -39.33
C SER A 106 26.61 -4.59 -38.44
N VAL A 107 26.07 -5.64 -39.05
CA VAL A 107 25.72 -6.92 -38.41
C VAL A 107 26.96 -7.79 -38.12
N THR A 108 28.16 -7.28 -38.37
CA THR A 108 29.40 -8.06 -38.18
C THR A 108 30.04 -7.71 -36.84
N PRO A 109 30.09 -8.63 -35.87
CA PRO A 109 30.77 -8.38 -34.62
C PRO A 109 32.28 -8.12 -34.89
N PRO A 110 32.89 -7.13 -34.24
CA PRO A 110 34.30 -6.80 -34.45
C PRO A 110 35.17 -8.00 -34.07
N ARG A 111 36.01 -8.46 -35.00
CA ARG A 111 36.96 -9.56 -34.75
C ARG A 111 37.94 -9.15 -33.65
N LYS A 112 37.95 -9.89 -32.54
CA LYS A 112 38.99 -9.79 -31.51
C LYS A 112 40.30 -10.30 -32.11
N ILE A 113 41.23 -9.39 -32.39
CA ILE A 113 42.60 -9.75 -32.80
C ILE A 113 43.34 -10.17 -31.53
N SER A 114 43.32 -11.48 -31.22
CA SER A 114 44.16 -12.03 -30.17
C SER A 114 45.60 -12.08 -30.69
N VAL A 115 46.42 -11.12 -30.29
CA VAL A 115 47.85 -11.14 -30.57
C VAL A 115 48.47 -12.30 -29.76
N GLN A 116 48.84 -13.39 -30.44
CA GLN A 116 49.73 -14.37 -29.83
C GLN A 116 51.11 -13.71 -29.70
N ARG A 117 51.39 -13.23 -28.49
CA ARG A 117 52.75 -12.86 -28.07
C ARG A 117 53.54 -14.15 -27.89
N GLY A 118 54.24 -14.58 -28.93
CA GLY A 118 55.17 -15.68 -28.80
C GLY A 118 55.51 -16.35 -30.12
N GLU A 119 56.21 -15.63 -31.01
CA GLU A 119 57.19 -16.23 -31.94
C GLU A 119 57.95 -15.09 -32.66
N GLN A 120 58.60 -14.26 -31.84
CA GLN A 120 59.74 -13.46 -32.28
C GLN A 120 60.97 -13.93 -31.49
N ASN A 121 61.47 -15.12 -31.81
CA ASN A 121 62.88 -15.42 -31.60
C ASN A 121 63.27 -16.60 -32.50
N SER A 122 64.50 -16.53 -33.02
CA SER A 122 65.15 -17.57 -33.82
C SER A 122 64.68 -17.65 -35.28
N ARG A 123 65.16 -16.70 -36.08
CA ARG A 123 65.93 -16.97 -37.32
C ARG A 123 66.21 -15.65 -38.05
N ARG A 124 67.32 -15.00 -37.66
CA ARG A 124 68.19 -14.33 -38.63
C ARG A 124 69.44 -15.21 -38.79
N PRO A 125 70.03 -15.28 -40.00
CA PRO A 125 71.21 -16.10 -40.29
C PRO A 125 72.42 -15.70 -39.45
#